data_AF-A0A936CAE2-F1
#
_entry.id   AF-A0A936CAE2-F1
#
_cell.length_a   1.000
_cell.length_b   1.000
_cell.length_c   1.000
_cell.angle_alpha   90.00
_cell.angle_beta   90.00
_cell.angle_gamma   90.00
#
_symmetry.space_group_name_H-M   'P 1'
#
loop_
_entity.id
_entity.type
_entity.pdbx_description
1 polymer ?
#
loop_
_entity_poly.entity_id
_entity_poly.type
_entity_poly.pdbx_seq_one_letter_code
_entity_poly.pdbx_strand_id
1 'polypeptide(L)'
;MDRRTFVLAAAASAAATRLGAQSVSPASSQPQRASSGANTLVFDAMGELRPEYTDDILRAMLRSGMDAITITLCDPKPEGDEALALAVDSLIEHDKYLASRPDLFVKATSVADLDRARRAGKLAVFYLYQNTVQFGTSLDRVDFFHRLGLRSCQLTYNTKNHVGVGCWEQGGITPFGRELIARMNQRRMLIDLSHANAQTMRETIAESKQPVIISHTACMAVHENRRNTPDDVLKAMAARGGVVGVCQMRPFRPRSVGGGTPGLLRPHHARHQGGRCGACGGSGATATIA
;
A
#
# COMPACT_ATOMS: atom_id res chain seq x y z
N MET A 1 -9.80 -43.77 51.44
CA MET A 1 -11.10 -43.27 50.93
C MET A 1 -11.79 -42.61 52.12
N ASP A 2 -12.42 -41.45 52.04
CA ASP A 2 -13.31 -41.08 50.95
C ASP A 2 -13.34 -39.56 50.66
N ARG A 3 -13.48 -39.26 49.37
CA ARG A 3 -13.68 -37.96 48.74
C ARG A 3 -15.19 -37.81 48.54
N ARG A 4 -15.93 -37.18 49.47
CA ARG A 4 -17.39 -36.99 49.28
C ARG A 4 -18.01 -35.96 50.24
N THR A 5 -17.54 -34.71 50.18
CA THR A 5 -18.33 -33.57 50.69
C THR A 5 -18.87 -32.79 49.50
N PHE A 6 -19.92 -33.33 48.88
CA PHE A 6 -20.75 -32.59 47.94
C PHE A 6 -22.18 -33.15 48.01
N VAL A 7 -23.13 -32.22 47.90
CA VAL A 7 -24.59 -32.38 47.88
C VAL A 7 -25.30 -32.46 49.24
N LEU A 8 -25.89 -31.34 49.67
CA LEU A 8 -27.35 -31.14 49.83
C LEU A 8 -27.66 -29.99 50.81
N ALA A 9 -28.16 -28.87 50.29
CA ALA A 9 -29.34 -28.17 50.83
C ALA A 9 -29.63 -26.92 49.99
N ALA A 10 -30.56 -27.05 49.04
CA ALA A 10 -31.24 -25.95 48.38
C ALA A 10 -32.76 -26.16 48.55
N ALA A 11 -33.42 -25.19 49.20
CA ALA A 11 -34.85 -24.88 49.20
C ALA A 11 -34.99 -23.62 50.09
N ALA A 12 -35.73 -22.55 49.83
CA ALA A 12 -36.76 -22.17 48.85
C ALA A 12 -36.72 -20.60 48.79
N SER A 13 -37.41 -19.80 47.97
CA SER A 13 -38.68 -19.88 47.26
C SER A 13 -38.69 -18.81 46.14
N ALA A 14 -39.56 -19.03 45.16
CA ALA A 14 -39.73 -18.26 43.93
C ALA A 14 -40.37 -16.87 44.11
N ALA A 15 -39.98 -15.93 43.26
CA ALA A 15 -40.82 -14.84 42.78
C ALA A 15 -40.75 -14.83 41.24
N ALA A 16 -41.90 -15.05 40.62
CA ALA A 16 -42.04 -15.11 39.18
C ALA A 16 -42.08 -13.71 38.57
N THR A 17 -41.10 -13.38 37.73
CA THR A 17 -41.17 -12.22 36.84
C THR A 17 -41.38 -12.74 35.42
N ARG A 18 -42.55 -12.45 34.84
CA ARG A 18 -42.86 -12.71 33.44
C ARG A 18 -41.94 -11.86 32.56
N LEU A 19 -40.87 -12.45 32.03
CA LEU A 19 -40.12 -11.87 30.92
C LEU A 19 -40.87 -12.20 29.63
N GLY A 20 -41.49 -11.18 29.03
CA GLY A 20 -42.01 -11.28 27.68
C GLY A 20 -40.90 -11.71 26.74
N ALA A 21 -41.18 -12.74 25.93
CA ALA A 21 -40.31 -13.14 24.85
C ALA A 21 -40.23 -11.98 23.84
N GLN A 22 -39.18 -11.16 23.95
CA GLN A 22 -38.80 -10.30 22.84
C GLN A 22 -38.19 -11.20 21.78
N SER A 23 -38.89 -11.32 20.65
CA SER A 23 -38.34 -11.88 19.44
C SER A 23 -37.09 -11.09 19.07
N VAL A 24 -35.92 -11.68 19.27
CA VAL A 24 -34.67 -11.15 18.73
C VAL A 24 -34.75 -11.32 17.22
N SER A 25 -35.15 -10.26 16.53
CA SER A 25 -34.95 -10.18 15.09
C SER A 25 -33.47 -10.38 14.82
N PRO A 26 -33.07 -11.21 13.83
CA PRO A 26 -31.67 -11.36 13.51
C PRO A 26 -31.19 -10.00 13.04
N ALA A 27 -30.36 -9.34 13.86
CA ALA A 27 -29.66 -8.16 13.46
C ALA A 27 -28.86 -8.56 12.21
N SER A 28 -29.23 -8.00 11.07
CA SER A 28 -28.42 -8.04 9.86
C SER A 28 -27.16 -7.23 10.15
N SER A 29 -26.21 -7.82 10.88
CA SER A 29 -24.94 -7.18 11.18
C SER A 29 -24.08 -7.27 9.93
N GLN A 30 -24.34 -6.41 8.95
CA GLN A 30 -23.27 -6.00 8.06
C GLN A 30 -22.16 -5.46 8.97
N PRO A 31 -20.96 -6.04 8.92
CA PRO A 31 -19.93 -5.67 9.85
C PRO A 31 -19.54 -4.21 9.60
N GLN A 32 -19.77 -3.37 10.62
CA GLN A 32 -19.42 -1.96 10.57
C GLN A 32 -17.91 -1.81 10.36
N ARG A 33 -17.54 -1.07 9.32
CA ARG A 33 -16.17 -0.66 9.02
C ARG A 33 -15.57 -0.01 10.26
N ALA A 34 -14.37 -0.43 10.67
CA ALA A 34 -13.65 0.23 11.75
C ALA A 34 -13.55 1.72 11.42
N SER A 35 -14.19 2.57 12.23
CA SER A 35 -14.18 4.00 11.99
C SER A 35 -12.80 4.54 12.37
N SER A 36 -11.88 4.59 11.41
CA SER A 36 -10.99 5.74 11.37
C SER A 36 -11.91 6.97 11.43
N GLY A 37 -11.70 7.90 12.35
CA GLY A 37 -12.60 9.06 12.50
C GLY A 37 -12.84 9.72 11.13
N ALA A 38 -13.97 10.42 10.94
CA ALA A 38 -14.38 10.96 9.63
C ALA A 38 -13.27 11.75 8.89
N ASN A 39 -12.26 12.23 9.63
CA ASN A 39 -11.14 13.02 9.12
C ASN A 39 -9.83 12.25 8.90
N THR A 40 -9.79 10.92 8.98
CA THR A 40 -8.57 10.13 8.75
C THR A 40 -8.67 9.34 7.46
N LEU A 41 -7.65 9.49 6.60
CA LEU A 41 -7.47 8.68 5.39
C LEU A 41 -6.51 7.52 5.66
N VAL A 42 -6.95 6.30 5.44
CA VAL A 42 -6.12 5.09 5.51
C VAL A 42 -5.82 4.60 4.10
N PHE A 43 -4.57 4.73 3.68
CA PHE A 43 -4.12 4.42 2.32
C PHE A 43 -2.91 3.50 2.34
N ASP A 44 -2.97 2.39 1.61
CA ASP A 44 -1.81 1.54 1.32
C ASP A 44 -1.19 1.94 -0.02
N ALA A 45 0.06 2.40 0.01
CA ALA A 45 0.76 2.92 -1.16
C ALA A 45 1.34 1.84 -2.07
N MET A 46 1.42 0.60 -1.60
CA MET A 46 1.79 -0.56 -2.41
C MET A 46 1.25 -1.82 -1.74
N GLY A 47 0.28 -2.44 -2.40
CA GLY A 47 -0.21 -3.76 -2.04
C GLY A 47 -0.63 -4.54 -3.27
N GLU A 48 -1.47 -5.55 -3.05
CA GLU A 48 -1.88 -6.51 -4.07
C GLU A 48 -3.36 -6.86 -3.88
N LEU A 49 -4.03 -7.17 -4.98
CA LEU A 49 -5.33 -7.81 -4.97
C LEU A 49 -5.20 -9.06 -5.83
N ARG A 50 -5.12 -10.21 -5.16
CA ARG A 50 -4.83 -11.46 -5.85
C ARG A 50 -6.11 -12.29 -6.06
N PRO A 51 -6.23 -13.04 -7.17
CA PRO A 51 -7.36 -13.93 -7.39
C PRO A 51 -7.58 -14.97 -6.28
N GLU A 52 -6.52 -15.36 -5.57
CA GLU A 52 -6.58 -16.33 -4.47
C GLU A 52 -7.17 -15.74 -3.17
N TYR A 53 -7.36 -14.42 -3.09
CA TYR A 53 -7.95 -13.80 -1.92
C TYR A 53 -9.43 -14.19 -1.83
N THR A 54 -9.78 -14.85 -0.73
CA THR A 54 -11.17 -15.20 -0.43
C THR A 54 -12.00 -13.94 -0.14
N ASP A 55 -13.31 -14.04 -0.34
CA ASP A 55 -14.23 -12.96 0.02
C ASP A 55 -14.08 -12.51 1.48
N ASP A 56 -13.73 -13.42 2.39
CA ASP A 56 -13.48 -13.10 3.79
C ASP A 56 -12.28 -12.18 3.98
N ILE A 57 -11.19 -12.39 3.22
CA ILE A 57 -10.02 -11.52 3.22
C ILE A 57 -10.39 -10.15 2.63
N LEU A 58 -11.08 -10.12 1.48
CA LEU A 58 -11.49 -8.87 0.85
C LEU A 58 -12.41 -8.04 1.75
N ARG A 59 -13.36 -8.70 2.42
CA ARG A 59 -14.24 -8.04 3.40
C ARG A 59 -13.47 -7.66 4.66
N ALA A 60 -12.44 -8.40 5.06
CA ALA A 60 -11.55 -7.98 6.16
C ALA A 60 -10.77 -6.70 5.80
N MET A 61 -10.31 -6.56 4.56
CA MET A 61 -9.69 -5.33 4.06
C MET A 61 -10.65 -4.14 4.19
N LEU A 62 -11.92 -4.29 3.78
CA LEU A 62 -12.93 -3.24 3.96
C LEU A 62 -13.18 -2.91 5.44
N ARG A 63 -13.35 -3.94 6.28
CA ARG A 63 -13.59 -3.78 7.72
C ARG A 63 -12.43 -3.12 8.46
N SER A 64 -11.20 -3.26 7.96
CA SER A 64 -10.00 -2.65 8.57
C SER A 64 -10.05 -1.12 8.63
N GLY A 65 -10.94 -0.49 7.85
CA GLY A 65 -10.98 0.97 7.71
C GLY A 65 -10.11 1.50 6.58
N MET A 66 -9.45 0.64 5.79
CA MET A 66 -8.69 1.04 4.60
C MET A 66 -9.61 1.71 3.57
N ASP A 67 -9.29 2.95 3.20
CA ASP A 67 -10.04 3.76 2.22
C ASP A 67 -9.55 3.54 0.79
N ALA A 68 -8.24 3.34 0.63
CA ALA A 68 -7.65 3.06 -0.67
C ALA A 68 -6.40 2.19 -0.58
N ILE A 69 -6.12 1.55 -1.71
CA ILE A 69 -4.92 0.76 -1.95
C ILE A 69 -4.39 1.10 -3.35
N THR A 70 -3.07 1.16 -3.49
CA THR A 70 -2.42 1.13 -4.79
C THR A 70 -1.89 -0.27 -5.04
N ILE A 71 -2.41 -0.94 -6.07
CA ILE A 71 -2.01 -2.31 -6.38
C ILE A 71 -0.96 -2.35 -7.46
N THR A 72 -0.01 -3.28 -7.29
CA THR A 72 0.92 -3.64 -8.36
C THR A 72 0.17 -4.45 -9.40
N LEU A 73 0.06 -3.91 -10.61
CA LEU A 73 -0.43 -4.68 -11.75
C LEU A 73 0.63 -5.70 -12.16
N CYS A 74 1.85 -5.25 -12.39
CA CYS A 74 2.99 -6.11 -12.65
C CYS A 74 4.31 -5.39 -12.38
N ASP A 75 5.37 -6.18 -12.38
CA ASP A 75 6.77 -5.78 -12.25
C ASP A 75 7.59 -6.39 -13.39
N PRO A 76 7.32 -6.04 -14.68
CA PRO A 76 7.85 -6.79 -15.80
C PRO A 76 9.38 -6.86 -15.73
N LYS A 77 9.88 -8.08 -15.92
CA LYS A 77 11.31 -8.42 -15.96
C LYS A 77 11.84 -8.50 -17.39
N PRO A 78 11.06 -8.99 -18.38
CA PRO A 78 11.43 -8.87 -19.78
C PRO A 78 11.49 -7.41 -20.24
N GLU A 79 12.14 -7.18 -21.37
CA GLU A 79 12.19 -5.89 -22.06
C GLU A 79 11.45 -5.95 -23.41
N GLY A 80 11.32 -4.81 -24.09
CA GLY A 80 10.73 -4.74 -25.43
C GLY A 80 9.23 -5.06 -25.46
N ASP A 81 8.80 -5.75 -26.51
CA ASP A 81 7.37 -6.00 -26.77
C ASP A 81 6.74 -6.98 -25.77
N GLU A 82 7.52 -7.90 -25.22
CA GLU A 82 7.06 -8.81 -24.17
C GLU A 82 6.69 -8.03 -22.89
N ALA A 83 7.50 -7.03 -22.52
CA ALA A 83 7.21 -6.17 -21.37
C ALA A 83 5.90 -5.39 -21.56
N LEU A 84 5.65 -4.91 -22.78
CA LEU A 84 4.43 -4.20 -23.14
C LEU A 84 3.21 -5.14 -23.07
N ALA A 85 3.32 -6.34 -23.66
CA ALA A 85 2.26 -7.34 -23.63
C ALA A 85 1.87 -7.71 -22.19
N LEU A 86 2.85 -8.06 -21.35
CA LEU A 86 2.63 -8.38 -19.94
C LEU A 86 1.96 -7.24 -19.17
N ALA A 87 2.36 -5.98 -19.43
CA ALA A 87 1.75 -4.82 -18.79
C ALA A 87 0.29 -4.65 -19.20
N VAL A 88 -0.01 -4.78 -20.49
CA VAL A 88 -1.38 -4.68 -21.03
C VAL A 88 -2.26 -5.81 -20.50
N ASP A 89 -1.77 -7.05 -20.56
CA ASP A 89 -2.51 -8.24 -20.11
C ASP A 89 -2.84 -8.13 -18.61
N SER A 90 -1.86 -7.77 -17.79
CA SER A 90 -2.11 -7.55 -16.35
C SER A 90 -3.13 -6.45 -16.10
N LEU A 91 -3.10 -5.35 -16.85
CA LEU A 91 -4.10 -4.29 -16.72
C LEU A 91 -5.51 -4.82 -17.05
N ILE A 92 -5.65 -5.58 -18.14
CA ILE A 92 -6.92 -6.20 -18.55
C ILE A 92 -7.43 -7.16 -17.48
N GLU A 93 -6.56 -8.00 -16.92
CA GLU A 93 -6.89 -8.94 -15.86
C GLU A 93 -7.40 -8.24 -14.60
N HIS A 94 -6.72 -7.19 -14.16
CA HIS A 94 -7.13 -6.40 -13.00
C HIS A 94 -8.43 -5.63 -13.27
N ASP A 95 -8.62 -5.08 -14.47
CA ASP A 95 -9.88 -4.43 -14.84
C ASP A 95 -11.05 -5.43 -14.78
N LYS A 96 -10.88 -6.64 -15.31
CA LYS A 96 -11.86 -7.73 -15.21
C LYS A 96 -12.11 -8.12 -13.75
N TYR A 97 -11.05 -8.26 -12.96
CA TYR A 97 -11.15 -8.63 -11.55
C TYR A 97 -11.95 -7.60 -10.74
N LEU A 98 -11.67 -6.30 -10.91
CA LEU A 98 -12.41 -5.22 -10.26
C LEU A 98 -13.87 -5.17 -10.74
N ALA A 99 -14.10 -5.30 -12.05
CA ALA A 99 -15.44 -5.28 -12.63
C ALA A 99 -16.32 -6.46 -12.16
N SER A 100 -15.72 -7.60 -11.81
CA SER A 100 -16.44 -8.76 -11.27
C SER A 100 -16.90 -8.58 -9.81
N ARG A 101 -16.41 -7.55 -9.10
CA ARG A 101 -16.71 -7.27 -7.69
C ARG A 101 -17.08 -5.79 -7.48
N PRO A 102 -18.09 -5.27 -8.20
CA PRO A 102 -18.43 -3.85 -8.17
C PRO A 102 -19.00 -3.43 -6.81
N ASP A 103 -19.42 -4.36 -5.95
CA ASP A 103 -19.86 -4.11 -4.58
C ASP A 103 -18.69 -3.82 -3.63
N LEU A 104 -17.47 -4.26 -3.95
CA LEU A 104 -16.29 -4.11 -3.09
C LEU A 104 -15.32 -3.01 -3.55
N PHE A 105 -15.16 -2.83 -4.87
CA PHE A 105 -14.07 -2.02 -5.43
C PHE A 105 -14.55 -0.89 -6.31
N VAL A 106 -13.74 0.17 -6.37
CA VAL A 106 -13.82 1.23 -7.36
C VAL A 106 -12.42 1.41 -7.95
N LYS A 107 -12.27 1.22 -9.27
CA LYS A 107 -11.05 1.65 -9.97
C LYS A 107 -10.94 3.17 -9.84
N ALA A 108 -9.87 3.61 -9.20
CA ALA A 108 -9.65 5.00 -8.84
C ALA A 108 -8.56 5.62 -9.71
N THR A 109 -8.86 6.80 -10.23
CA THR A 109 -7.95 7.58 -11.07
C THR A 109 -7.81 9.03 -10.59
N SER A 110 -8.54 9.38 -9.54
CA SER A 110 -8.61 10.72 -8.97
C SER A 110 -9.04 10.66 -7.50
N VAL A 111 -8.86 11.77 -6.78
CA VAL A 111 -9.38 11.93 -5.41
C VAL A 111 -10.91 11.85 -5.38
N ALA A 112 -11.59 12.30 -6.43
CA ALA A 112 -13.04 12.18 -6.53
C ALA A 112 -13.52 10.71 -6.57
N ASP A 113 -12.73 9.82 -7.18
CA ASP A 113 -13.00 8.37 -7.17
C ASP A 113 -12.82 7.77 -5.78
N LEU A 114 -11.79 8.21 -5.04
CA LEU A 114 -11.58 7.87 -3.64
C LEU A 114 -12.77 8.32 -2.78
N ASP A 115 -13.20 9.57 -2.89
CA ASP A 115 -14.33 10.08 -2.11
C ASP A 115 -15.63 9.34 -2.45
N ARG A 116 -15.82 8.98 -3.73
CA ARG A 116 -16.95 8.15 -4.16
C ARG A 116 -16.89 6.76 -3.55
N ALA A 117 -15.72 6.12 -3.53
CA ALA A 117 -15.55 4.80 -2.92
C ALA A 117 -15.85 4.84 -1.43
N ARG A 118 -15.32 5.84 -0.70
CA ARG A 118 -15.57 6.03 0.73
C ARG A 118 -17.05 6.21 1.04
N ARG A 119 -17.76 7.08 0.31
CA ARG A 119 -19.21 7.26 0.48
C ARG A 119 -20.01 5.99 0.20
N ALA A 120 -19.53 5.16 -0.73
CA ALA A 120 -20.17 3.89 -1.07
C ALA A 120 -19.75 2.72 -0.17
N GLY A 121 -18.87 2.92 0.82
CA GLY A 121 -18.34 1.85 1.66
C GLY A 121 -17.43 0.87 0.91
N LYS A 122 -16.81 1.31 -0.19
CA LYS A 122 -15.95 0.51 -1.08
C LYS A 122 -14.49 0.91 -0.94
N LEU A 123 -13.60 0.02 -1.36
CA LEU A 123 -12.17 0.28 -1.44
C LEU A 123 -11.84 0.94 -2.78
N ALA A 124 -11.20 2.12 -2.75
CA ALA A 124 -10.64 2.73 -3.95
C ALA A 124 -9.31 2.05 -4.32
N VAL A 125 -9.19 1.63 -5.58
CA VAL A 125 -8.05 0.87 -6.07
C VAL A 125 -7.33 1.68 -7.15
N PHE A 126 -6.11 2.13 -6.85
CA PHE A 126 -5.22 2.80 -7.80
C PHE A 126 -4.25 1.80 -8.43
N TYR A 127 -3.79 2.09 -9.64
CA TYR A 127 -2.87 1.21 -10.37
C TYR A 127 -1.44 1.72 -10.39
N LEU A 128 -0.51 0.79 -10.15
CA LEU A 128 0.95 0.95 -10.16
C LEU A 128 1.61 -0.14 -11.02
N TYR A 129 2.66 0.24 -11.74
CA TYR A 129 3.68 -0.71 -12.20
C TYR A 129 4.96 -0.53 -11.39
N GLN A 130 5.59 -1.63 -11.00
CA GLN A 130 6.84 -1.61 -10.25
C GLN A 130 8.10 -1.57 -11.16
N ASN A 131 7.95 -1.28 -12.45
CA ASN A 131 9.08 -1.04 -13.35
C ASN A 131 8.65 -0.13 -14.50
N THR A 132 9.59 0.36 -15.29
CA THR A 132 9.33 1.22 -16.48
C THR A 132 9.59 0.52 -17.82
N VAL A 133 10.03 -0.74 -17.81
CA VAL A 133 10.43 -1.48 -19.02
C VAL A 133 9.32 -1.59 -20.07
N GLN A 134 8.05 -1.58 -19.66
CA GLN A 134 6.89 -1.55 -20.57
C GLN A 134 6.81 -0.26 -21.41
N PHE A 135 7.40 0.84 -20.94
CA PHE A 135 7.51 2.08 -21.73
C PHE A 135 8.57 1.97 -22.83
N GLY A 136 9.49 1.00 -22.74
CA GLY A 136 10.63 0.88 -23.66
C GLY A 136 11.36 2.22 -23.77
N THR A 137 11.49 2.72 -24.99
CA THR A 137 12.07 4.04 -25.32
C THR A 137 11.03 5.05 -25.80
N SER A 138 9.73 4.78 -25.60
CA SER A 138 8.64 5.64 -26.09
C SER A 138 7.94 6.36 -24.94
N LEU A 139 8.07 7.69 -24.91
CA LEU A 139 7.39 8.55 -23.94
C LEU A 139 5.86 8.52 -24.11
N ASP A 140 5.35 8.25 -25.32
CA ASP A 140 3.91 8.14 -25.60
C ASP A 140 3.24 7.00 -24.83
N ARG A 141 4.01 5.96 -24.44
CA ARG A 141 3.49 4.87 -23.62
C ARG A 141 3.10 5.34 -22.21
N VAL A 142 3.72 6.42 -21.69
CA VAL A 142 3.26 7.05 -20.44
C VAL A 142 1.83 7.55 -20.58
N ASP A 143 1.50 8.20 -21.69
CA ASP A 143 0.15 8.70 -21.95
C ASP A 143 -0.85 7.58 -22.16
N PHE A 144 -0.45 6.55 -22.91
CA PHE A 144 -1.25 5.37 -23.16
C PHE A 144 -1.68 4.73 -21.83
N PHE A 145 -0.73 4.37 -20.97
CA PHE A 145 -1.05 3.73 -19.70
C PHE A 145 -1.76 4.68 -18.72
N HIS A 146 -1.43 5.98 -18.73
CA HIS A 146 -2.18 6.96 -17.94
C HIS A 146 -3.66 7.02 -18.37
N ARG A 147 -3.96 6.99 -19.66
CA ARG A 147 -5.35 6.96 -20.16
C ARG A 147 -6.07 5.67 -19.75
N LEU A 148 -5.36 4.55 -19.66
CA LEU A 148 -5.90 3.28 -19.17
C LEU A 148 -6.04 3.21 -17.64
N GLY A 149 -5.65 4.26 -16.91
CA GLY A 149 -5.88 4.37 -15.47
C GLY A 149 -4.64 4.15 -14.60
N LEU A 150 -3.46 3.92 -15.17
CA LEU A 150 -2.21 3.89 -14.40
C LEU A 150 -1.97 5.26 -13.76
N ARG A 151 -1.68 5.30 -12.46
CA ARG A 151 -1.47 6.56 -11.72
C ARG A 151 -0.12 6.66 -11.03
N SER A 152 0.55 5.54 -10.81
CA SER A 152 1.91 5.50 -10.26
C SER A 152 2.80 4.58 -11.08
N CYS A 153 4.10 4.86 -11.13
CA CYS A 153 5.08 3.95 -11.72
C CYS A 153 6.41 4.07 -10.98
N GLN A 154 6.97 2.92 -10.61
CA GLN A 154 8.31 2.83 -10.05
C GLN A 154 9.34 2.94 -11.17
N LEU A 155 10.40 3.74 -10.98
CA LEU A 155 11.37 4.00 -12.05
C LEU A 155 12.19 2.76 -12.43
N THR A 156 12.52 1.90 -11.46
CA THR A 156 13.36 0.72 -11.63
C THR A 156 12.87 -0.45 -10.79
N TYR A 157 13.34 -1.66 -11.05
CA TYR A 157 13.12 -2.81 -10.17
C TYR A 157 14.44 -3.54 -9.96
N ASN A 158 15.11 -3.29 -8.82
CA ASN A 158 16.31 -3.98 -8.35
C ASN A 158 17.59 -3.74 -9.16
N THR A 159 17.53 -3.79 -10.49
CA THR A 159 18.67 -3.65 -11.42
C THR A 159 18.48 -2.44 -12.34
N LYS A 160 19.47 -2.15 -13.18
CA LYS A 160 19.38 -1.15 -14.23
C LYS A 160 18.29 -1.45 -15.27
N ASN A 161 17.73 -0.39 -15.84
CA ASN A 161 16.86 -0.40 -17.02
C ASN A 161 17.16 0.86 -17.88
N HIS A 162 16.33 1.16 -18.88
CA HIS A 162 16.51 2.34 -19.74
C HIS A 162 16.46 3.69 -19.00
N VAL A 163 15.89 3.74 -17.79
CA VAL A 163 15.57 4.96 -17.05
C VAL A 163 16.60 5.26 -15.97
N GLY A 164 17.07 4.25 -15.25
CA GLY A 164 18.02 4.42 -14.15
C GLY A 164 18.47 3.10 -13.55
N VAL A 165 18.96 3.16 -12.31
CA VAL A 165 19.59 2.01 -11.65
C VAL A 165 18.85 1.62 -10.37
N GLY A 166 18.54 0.32 -10.25
CA GLY A 166 17.94 -0.26 -9.06
C GLY A 166 18.93 -0.50 -7.92
N CYS A 167 18.41 -0.81 -6.73
CA CYS A 167 19.14 -0.85 -5.47
C CYS A 167 20.32 -1.85 -5.38
N TRP A 168 20.39 -2.84 -6.28
CA TRP A 168 21.48 -3.82 -6.26
C TRP A 168 22.73 -3.34 -7.00
N GLU A 169 22.61 -2.25 -7.75
CA GLU A 169 23.64 -1.74 -8.65
C GLU A 169 23.96 -0.25 -8.38
N GLN A 170 25.05 0.23 -8.96
CA GLN A 170 25.52 1.61 -8.83
C GLN A 170 25.31 2.37 -10.14
N GLY A 171 25.03 3.67 -10.05
CA GLY A 171 24.74 4.56 -11.18
C GLY A 171 23.52 5.45 -10.91
N GLY A 172 23.21 6.35 -11.85
CA GLY A 172 22.12 7.33 -11.73
C GLY A 172 21.04 7.15 -12.79
N ILE A 173 20.21 8.17 -12.96
CA ILE A 173 19.22 8.20 -14.04
C ILE A 173 19.93 8.48 -15.38
N THR A 174 19.43 7.89 -16.46
CA THR A 174 19.95 8.06 -17.82
C THR A 174 19.41 9.35 -18.47
N PRO A 175 19.91 9.78 -19.64
CA PRO A 175 19.29 10.88 -20.39
C PRO A 175 17.81 10.63 -20.71
N PHE A 176 17.48 9.42 -21.20
CA PHE A 176 16.09 9.02 -21.44
C PHE A 176 15.26 9.03 -20.15
N GLY A 177 15.84 8.63 -19.02
CA GLY A 177 15.16 8.69 -17.73
C GLY A 177 14.74 10.09 -17.33
N ARG A 178 15.53 11.12 -17.67
CA ARG A 178 15.16 12.54 -17.44
C ARG A 178 13.96 12.95 -18.27
N GLU A 179 13.94 12.54 -19.54
CA GLU A 179 12.82 12.79 -20.44
C GLU A 179 11.55 12.08 -19.94
N LEU A 180 11.68 10.85 -19.46
CA LEU A 180 10.58 10.09 -18.88
C LEU A 180 10.04 10.76 -17.61
N ILE A 181 10.91 11.17 -16.68
CA ILE A 181 10.53 11.93 -15.47
C ILE A 181 9.75 13.19 -15.85
N ALA A 182 10.24 13.95 -16.83
CA ALA A 182 9.57 15.14 -17.33
C ALA A 182 8.18 14.80 -17.91
N ARG A 183 8.06 13.71 -18.68
CA ARG A 183 6.76 13.27 -19.24
C ARG A 183 5.80 12.82 -18.14
N MET A 184 6.26 12.05 -17.17
CA MET A 184 5.45 11.62 -16.02
C MET A 184 4.94 12.83 -15.22
N ASN A 185 5.79 13.84 -15.00
CA ASN A 185 5.37 15.10 -14.37
C ASN A 185 4.30 15.83 -15.20
N GLN A 186 4.46 15.97 -16.52
CA GLN A 186 3.46 16.60 -17.40
C GLN A 186 2.10 15.89 -17.34
N ARG A 187 2.12 14.56 -17.20
CA ARG A 187 0.90 13.73 -17.09
C ARG A 187 0.39 13.57 -15.67
N ARG A 188 1.09 14.13 -14.68
CA ARG A 188 0.81 13.96 -13.25
C ARG A 188 0.73 12.48 -12.85
N MET A 189 1.54 11.64 -13.50
CA MET A 189 1.77 10.26 -13.08
C MET A 189 2.78 10.29 -11.93
N LEU A 190 2.41 9.67 -10.81
CA LEU A 190 3.22 9.64 -9.61
C LEU A 190 4.48 8.82 -9.84
N ILE A 191 5.64 9.41 -9.55
CA ILE A 191 6.93 8.74 -9.64
C ILE A 191 7.18 8.05 -8.30
N ASP A 192 7.42 6.74 -8.34
CA ASP A 192 7.81 5.94 -7.20
C ASP A 192 9.29 5.55 -7.27
N LEU A 193 9.98 5.74 -6.16
CA LEU A 193 11.41 5.52 -5.99
C LEU A 193 11.75 4.27 -5.19
N SER A 194 10.75 3.48 -4.83
CA SER A 194 10.98 2.15 -4.30
C SER A 194 11.83 1.33 -5.31
N HIS A 195 12.65 0.40 -4.82
CA HIS A 195 13.62 -0.38 -5.60
C HIS A 195 14.74 0.38 -6.34
N ALA A 196 14.74 1.72 -6.37
CA ALA A 196 15.86 2.50 -6.89
C ALA A 196 17.07 2.47 -5.94
N ASN A 197 18.27 2.69 -6.49
CA ASN A 197 19.42 2.99 -5.63
C ASN A 197 19.38 4.45 -5.15
N ALA A 198 20.23 4.77 -4.16
CA ALA A 198 20.24 6.10 -3.55
C ALA A 198 20.59 7.23 -4.54
N GLN A 199 21.40 6.94 -5.56
CA GLN A 199 21.79 7.95 -6.56
C GLN A 199 20.63 8.29 -7.50
N THR A 200 19.95 7.27 -8.04
CA THR A 200 18.71 7.42 -8.82
C THR A 200 17.64 8.16 -8.02
N MET A 201 17.50 7.83 -6.72
CA MET A 201 16.59 8.56 -5.82
C MET A 201 16.94 10.05 -5.74
N ARG A 202 18.20 10.39 -5.42
CA ARG A 202 18.65 11.78 -5.27
C ARG A 202 18.46 12.59 -6.55
N GLU A 203 18.90 12.06 -7.68
CA GLU A 203 18.78 12.73 -8.97
C GLU A 203 17.31 12.95 -9.34
N THR A 204 16.44 11.95 -9.15
CA THR A 204 15.00 12.10 -9.43
C THR A 204 14.34 13.14 -8.52
N ILE A 205 14.67 13.17 -7.22
CA ILE A 205 14.12 14.15 -6.27
C ILE A 205 14.53 15.58 -6.66
N ALA A 206 15.77 15.75 -7.12
CA ALA A 206 16.29 17.04 -7.56
C ALA A 206 15.63 17.51 -8.88
N GLU A 207 15.41 16.60 -9.83
CA GLU A 207 14.93 16.94 -11.17
C GLU A 207 13.40 17.00 -11.28
N SER A 208 12.67 16.21 -10.48
CA SER A 208 11.21 16.18 -10.54
C SER A 208 10.61 17.53 -10.14
N LYS A 209 9.69 18.01 -11.00
CA LYS A 209 8.90 19.23 -10.82
C LYS A 209 7.65 19.01 -9.98
N GLN A 210 7.39 17.77 -9.56
CA GLN A 210 6.28 17.37 -8.69
C GLN A 210 6.83 16.53 -7.52
N PRO A 211 6.16 16.50 -6.37
CA PRO A 211 6.51 15.55 -5.31
C PRO A 211 6.52 14.11 -5.83
N VAL A 212 7.50 13.34 -5.37
CA VAL A 212 7.63 11.91 -5.66
C VAL A 212 7.33 11.10 -4.40
N ILE A 213 7.17 9.79 -4.54
CA ILE A 213 6.98 8.89 -3.39
C ILE A 213 8.07 7.83 -3.32
N ILE A 214 8.25 7.28 -2.14
CA ILE A 214 8.82 5.95 -1.97
C ILE A 214 7.67 5.13 -1.38
N SER A 215 6.91 4.42 -2.22
CA SER A 215 5.71 3.72 -1.78
C SER A 215 6.02 2.70 -0.70
N HIS A 216 7.15 2.01 -0.73
CA HIS A 216 7.50 1.00 0.26
C HIS A 216 9.03 0.87 0.47
N THR A 217 9.47 1.19 1.68
CA THR A 217 10.86 1.07 2.13
C THR A 217 10.95 0.93 3.65
N ALA A 218 12.15 0.77 4.21
CA ALA A 218 12.42 1.03 5.62
C ALA A 218 13.64 1.95 5.77
N CYS A 219 13.95 2.39 6.98
CA CYS A 219 15.07 3.29 7.23
C CYS A 219 16.40 2.51 7.26
N MET A 220 17.38 2.92 6.46
CA MET A 220 18.68 2.25 6.41
C MET A 220 19.43 2.34 7.75
N ALA A 221 19.28 3.46 8.47
CA ALA A 221 19.86 3.65 9.81
C ALA A 221 19.31 2.67 10.87
N VAL A 222 18.13 2.09 10.65
CA VAL A 222 17.54 1.08 11.54
C VAL A 222 18.02 -0.32 11.16
N HIS A 223 18.03 -0.64 9.87
CA HIS A 223 18.47 -1.92 9.36
C HIS A 223 19.20 -1.70 8.03
N GLU A 224 20.47 -2.05 8.01
CA GLU A 224 21.30 -1.91 6.82
C GLU A 224 20.89 -2.95 5.78
N ASN A 225 20.14 -2.50 4.78
CA ASN A 225 19.72 -3.29 3.64
C ASN A 225 19.71 -2.37 2.41
N ARG A 226 20.18 -2.85 1.26
CA ARG A 226 20.21 -2.06 0.01
C ARG A 226 18.84 -1.54 -0.42
N ARG A 227 17.75 -2.22 -0.05
CA ARG A 227 16.37 -1.74 -0.29
C ARG A 227 15.92 -0.65 0.66
N ASN A 228 16.58 -0.48 1.81
CA ASN A 228 16.22 0.55 2.77
C ASN A 228 16.76 1.91 2.33
N THR A 229 16.10 2.99 2.74
CA THR A 229 16.40 4.34 2.27
C THR A 229 17.35 5.05 3.24
N PRO A 230 18.46 5.64 2.74
CA PRO A 230 19.34 6.49 3.53
C PRO A 230 18.67 7.76 4.07
N ASP A 231 19.15 8.25 5.21
CA ASP A 231 18.56 9.44 5.89
C ASP A 231 18.64 10.72 5.05
N ASP A 232 19.68 10.91 4.22
CA ASP A 232 19.78 12.06 3.32
C ASP A 232 18.65 12.07 2.29
N VAL A 233 18.32 10.90 1.74
CA VAL A 233 17.19 10.73 0.81
C VAL A 233 15.86 10.98 1.52
N LEU A 234 15.66 10.44 2.73
CA LEU A 234 14.44 10.68 3.51
C LEU A 234 14.22 12.17 3.80
N LYS A 235 15.30 12.89 4.14
CA LYS A 235 15.25 14.35 4.36
C LYS A 235 14.93 15.11 3.06
N ALA A 236 15.54 14.71 1.94
CA ALA A 236 15.26 15.30 0.64
C ALA A 236 13.81 15.08 0.20
N MET A 237 13.25 13.89 0.44
CA MET A 237 11.83 13.59 0.23
C MET A 237 10.94 14.55 1.01
N ALA A 238 11.17 14.68 2.33
CA ALA A 238 10.39 15.58 3.18
C ALA A 238 10.49 17.05 2.75
N ALA A 239 11.70 17.52 2.41
CA ALA A 239 11.93 18.89 1.94
C ALA A 239 11.21 19.22 0.62
N ARG A 240 10.90 18.20 -0.20
CA ARG A 240 10.23 18.33 -1.50
C ARG A 240 8.74 17.96 -1.44
N GLY A 241 8.19 17.76 -0.24
CA GLY A 241 6.79 17.37 -0.03
C GLY A 241 6.47 15.94 -0.47
N GLY A 242 7.49 15.09 -0.61
CA GLY A 242 7.32 13.68 -0.93
C GLY A 242 6.84 12.85 0.26
N VAL A 243 6.33 11.66 -0.03
CA VAL A 243 5.79 10.73 0.97
C VAL A 243 6.61 9.44 0.96
N VAL A 244 6.89 8.90 2.14
CA VAL A 244 7.61 7.64 2.32
C VAL A 244 6.71 6.65 3.06
N GLY A 245 6.39 5.55 2.39
CA GLY A 245 5.64 4.45 2.95
C GLY A 245 6.54 3.42 3.62
N VAL A 246 6.19 3.04 4.86
CA VAL A 246 6.99 2.10 5.67
C VAL A 246 6.56 0.65 5.41
N CYS A 247 7.45 -0.13 4.81
CA CYS A 247 7.25 -1.53 4.50
C CYS A 247 7.38 -2.42 5.75
N GLN A 248 6.49 -3.39 5.90
CA GLN A 248 6.51 -4.35 7.02
C GLN A 248 7.19 -5.69 6.69
N MET A 249 7.78 -5.85 5.51
CA MET A 249 8.40 -7.11 5.11
C MET A 249 9.60 -7.48 6.00
N ARG A 250 9.68 -8.76 6.38
CA ARG A 250 10.70 -9.29 7.29
C ARG A 250 12.15 -8.97 6.87
N PRO A 251 12.55 -9.08 5.59
CA PRO A 251 13.92 -8.82 5.18
C PRO A 251 14.40 -7.37 5.39
N PHE A 252 13.48 -6.42 5.61
CA PHE A 252 13.78 -4.99 5.76
C PHE A 252 13.80 -4.55 7.23
N ARG A 253 13.56 -5.49 8.16
CA ARG A 253 13.51 -5.25 9.59
C ARG A 253 14.59 -6.05 10.32
N PRO A 254 15.09 -5.55 11.46
CA PRO A 254 15.92 -6.36 12.34
C PRO A 254 15.19 -7.64 12.76
N ARG A 255 15.91 -8.76 12.89
CA ARG A 255 15.37 -9.96 13.52
C ARG A 255 14.93 -9.61 14.95
N SER A 256 13.68 -9.88 15.30
CA SER A 256 13.23 -9.80 16.69
C SER A 256 13.99 -10.83 17.52
N VAL A 257 14.87 -10.37 18.40
CA VAL A 257 15.50 -11.22 19.42
C VAL A 257 14.46 -11.42 20.54
N GLY A 258 13.87 -12.60 20.64
CA GLY A 258 12.96 -13.00 21.72
C GLY A 258 11.54 -13.34 21.26
N GLY A 259 11.09 -14.55 21.59
CA GLY A 259 9.79 -15.13 21.22
C GLY A 259 8.60 -14.54 21.97
N GLY A 260 8.27 -13.29 21.68
CA GLY A 260 6.98 -12.67 22.00
C GLY A 260 6.20 -12.38 20.72
N THR A 261 4.86 -12.31 20.83
CA THR A 261 3.91 -11.93 19.78
C THR A 261 4.50 -10.85 18.85
N PRO A 262 4.39 -10.96 17.51
CA PRO A 262 5.01 -10.01 16.58
C PRO A 262 4.58 -8.58 16.91
N GLY A 263 5.45 -7.87 17.63
CA GLY A 263 5.22 -6.48 17.99
C GLY A 263 5.15 -5.67 16.71
N LEU A 264 3.96 -5.13 16.44
CA LEU A 264 3.77 -3.92 15.67
C LEU A 264 4.92 -2.98 16.07
N LEU A 265 5.68 -2.49 15.08
CA LEU A 265 6.79 -1.56 15.30
C LEU A 265 6.34 -0.49 16.30
N ARG A 266 6.87 -0.54 17.54
CA ARG A 266 6.69 0.56 18.49
C ARG A 266 7.22 1.84 17.82
N PRO A 267 6.73 3.03 18.20
CA PRO A 267 6.97 4.31 17.51
C PRO A 267 8.43 4.79 17.40
N HIS A 268 9.45 3.95 17.63
CA HIS A 268 10.84 4.31 17.44
C HIS A 268 11.19 4.64 15.98
N HIS A 269 10.49 4.07 14.99
CA HIS A 269 10.61 4.52 13.59
C HIS A 269 10.00 5.92 13.36
N ALA A 270 9.02 6.33 14.18
CA ALA A 270 8.38 7.65 14.11
C ALA A 270 9.05 8.71 15.00
N ARG A 271 9.97 8.31 15.91
CA ARG A 271 10.64 9.20 16.88
C ARG A 271 12.06 9.62 16.48
N HIS A 272 12.60 9.12 15.36
CA HIS A 272 13.79 9.69 14.79
C HIS A 272 13.44 11.03 14.10
N GLN A 273 13.48 12.09 14.93
CA GLN A 273 13.49 13.52 14.57
C GLN A 273 12.15 14.18 14.22
N GLY A 274 11.58 14.91 15.19
CA GLY A 274 11.11 16.31 15.13
C GLY A 274 10.27 16.87 13.97
N GLY A 275 9.96 16.13 12.91
CA GLY A 275 9.19 16.55 11.75
C GLY A 275 8.11 15.54 11.44
N ARG A 276 6.89 16.02 11.23
CA ARG A 276 5.69 15.20 10.99
C ARG A 276 5.88 14.31 9.75
N CYS A 277 6.21 13.04 9.95
CA CYS A 277 6.17 12.00 8.93
C CYS A 277 5.06 11.01 9.33
N GLY A 278 3.96 10.98 8.56
CA GLY A 278 2.81 10.13 8.83
C GLY A 278 3.10 8.67 8.45
N ALA A 279 3.31 7.81 9.44
CA ALA A 279 3.49 6.38 9.25
C ALA A 279 2.37 5.60 9.97
N CYS A 280 1.70 4.68 9.27
CA CYS A 280 0.87 3.65 9.88
C CYS A 280 1.19 2.26 9.31
N GLY A 281 0.69 1.21 9.96
CA GLY A 281 1.03 -0.19 9.66
C GLY A 281 -0.11 -0.97 9.01
N GLY A 282 0.28 -1.84 8.08
CA GLY A 282 -0.54 -2.76 7.30
C GLY A 282 0.37 -3.49 6.30
N SER A 283 -0.09 -4.55 5.65
CA SER A 283 0.73 -5.42 4.77
C SER A 283 1.21 -4.68 3.51
N GLY A 284 2.41 -4.09 3.58
CA GLY A 284 2.80 -3.12 2.54
C GLY A 284 2.34 -1.73 2.97
N ALA A 285 3.13 -0.72 2.66
CA ALA A 285 3.20 0.51 3.42
C ALA A 285 1.88 1.29 3.58
N THR A 286 1.43 1.49 4.82
CA THR A 286 0.33 2.42 5.10
C THR A 286 0.88 3.84 5.26
N ALA A 287 0.46 4.73 4.35
CA ALA A 287 0.68 6.17 4.48
C ALA A 287 -0.57 6.79 5.12
N THR A 288 -0.40 7.50 6.24
CA THR A 288 -1.47 8.33 6.80
C THR A 288 -1.22 9.77 6.37
N ILE A 289 -2.07 10.28 5.49
CA ILE A 289 -2.11 11.70 5.15
C ILE A 289 -3.03 12.34 6.20
N ALA A 290 -2.46 13.17 7.06
CA ALA A 290 -3.18 13.98 8.05
C ALA A 290 -3.38 15.41 7.51
#